data_AF-A0AAV4QFC0-F1
#
_entry.id   AF-A0AAV4QFC0-F1
#
_cell.length_a   1.000
_cell.length_b   1.000
_cell.length_c   1.000
_cell.angle_alpha   90.00
_cell.angle_beta   90.00
_cell.angle_gamma   90.00
#
_symmetry.space_group_name_H-M   'P 1'
#
loop_
_entity.id
_entity.type
_entity.pdbx_description
1 polymer ?
#
loop_
_entity_poly.entity_id
_entity_poly.type
_entity_poly.pdbx_seq_one_letter_code
_entity_poly.pdbx_strand_id
1 'polypeptide(L)'
;MMWEALVNKNMGDCILWLATPCPCPYSVAYNDIKRKINKAIKNYNVTQATGKSWSVLLSNPIPGNLLRQVTTANFRLLTSHDYLQGHLYRIGISPSTDCPLCSEGNFMCFNHPLSCSALRDKHFIVDIFLNRADLYWAARRKILVFTLFMGVRGKKRFMKWF
;
A
#
# COMPACT_ATOMS: atom_id res chain seq x y z
N MET A 1 -37.89 8.62 -1.31
CA MET A 1 -38.20 9.88 -2.01
C MET A 1 -36.98 10.82 -2.05
N MET A 2 -35.88 10.43 -2.70
CA MET A 2 -34.78 11.37 -3.00
C MET A 2 -33.94 10.99 -4.23
N TRP A 3 -33.96 9.71 -4.65
CA TRP A 3 -33.27 9.24 -5.86
C TRP A 3 -34.05 9.46 -7.17
N GLU A 4 -35.38 9.64 -7.12
CA GLU A 4 -36.19 9.90 -8.31
C GLU A 4 -36.15 11.37 -8.78
N ALA A 5 -35.67 12.29 -7.95
CA ALA A 5 -35.69 13.73 -8.25
C ALA A 5 -34.49 14.21 -9.09
N LEU A 6 -33.39 13.45 -9.15
CA LEU A 6 -32.23 13.77 -10.01
C LEU A 6 -32.33 13.15 -11.41
N VAL A 7 -33.16 12.13 -11.58
CA VAL A 7 -33.35 11.45 -12.87
C VAL A 7 -34.41 12.16 -13.73
N ASN A 8 -35.39 12.84 -13.11
CA ASN A 8 -36.57 13.32 -13.83
C ASN A 8 -36.57 14.78 -14.31
N LYS A 9 -35.54 15.58 -14.02
CA LYS A 9 -35.53 17.00 -14.49
C LYS A 9 -34.80 17.25 -15.80
N ASN A 10 -34.07 16.27 -16.34
CA ASN A 10 -33.35 16.39 -17.61
C ASN A 10 -33.72 15.27 -18.63
N MET A 11 -34.75 14.46 -18.35
CA MET A 11 -35.11 13.31 -19.17
C MET A 11 -36.13 13.63 -20.27
N GLY A 12 -36.72 14.83 -20.28
CA GLY A 12 -37.66 15.28 -21.32
C GLY A 12 -37.00 15.74 -22.62
N ASP A 13 -35.74 16.19 -22.56
CA ASP A 13 -35.02 16.75 -23.72
C ASP A 13 -33.92 15.82 -24.27
N CYS A 14 -33.75 14.63 -23.69
CA CYS A 14 -32.67 13.70 -24.07
C CYS A 14 -33.09 12.57 -25.02
N ILE A 15 -34.38 12.42 -25.35
CA ILE A 15 -34.90 11.33 -26.21
C ILE A 15 -34.83 11.70 -27.73
N LEU A 16 -34.11 12.78 -28.07
CA LEU A 16 -33.86 13.19 -29.46
C LEU A 16 -32.36 13.27 -29.81
N TRP A 17 -31.49 12.55 -29.09
CA TRP A 17 -30.21 12.15 -29.67
C TRP A 17 -30.44 10.93 -30.54
N LEU A 18 -30.89 11.18 -31.77
CA LEU A 18 -30.53 10.33 -32.90
C LEU A 18 -29.06 9.95 -32.73
N ALA A 19 -28.79 8.64 -32.73
CA ALA A 19 -27.46 8.08 -32.73
C ALA A 19 -26.72 8.52 -33.99
N THR A 20 -26.28 9.78 -34.04
CA THR A 20 -25.28 10.21 -35.00
C THR A 20 -24.00 9.52 -34.56
N PRO A 21 -23.43 8.63 -35.39
CA PRO A 21 -22.14 8.03 -35.08
C PRO A 21 -21.15 9.18 -34.86
N CYS A 22 -20.43 9.18 -33.73
CA CYS A 22 -19.30 10.09 -33.59
C CYS A 22 -18.46 9.97 -34.87
N PRO A 23 -18.15 11.06 -35.59
CA PRO A 23 -17.30 10.99 -36.80
C PRO A 23 -15.85 10.60 -36.47
N CYS A 24 -15.56 10.30 -35.20
CA CYS A 24 -14.27 9.87 -34.73
C CYS A 24 -14.12 8.34 -34.84
N PRO A 25 -12.92 7.84 -35.20
CA PRO A 25 -12.62 6.41 -35.12
C PRO A 25 -12.90 5.86 -33.72
N TYR A 26 -13.35 4.61 -33.63
CA TYR A 26 -13.63 3.94 -32.35
C TYR A 26 -12.49 4.08 -31.33
N SER A 27 -11.23 3.95 -31.80
CA SER A 27 -10.04 4.11 -30.95
C SER A 27 -9.96 5.47 -30.27
N VAL A 28 -10.37 6.55 -30.96
CA VAL A 28 -10.39 7.92 -30.44
C VAL A 28 -11.49 8.06 -29.39
N ALA A 29 -12.71 7.60 -29.68
CA ALA A 29 -13.82 7.61 -28.72
C ALA A 29 -13.50 6.80 -27.45
N TYR A 30 -12.98 5.58 -27.62
CA TYR A 30 -12.58 4.70 -26.54
C TYR A 30 -11.50 5.33 -25.65
N ASN A 31 -10.46 5.89 -26.27
CA ASN A 31 -9.37 6.54 -25.52
C ASN A 31 -9.86 7.79 -24.77
N ASP A 32 -10.78 8.58 -25.34
CA ASP A 32 -11.36 9.73 -24.66
C ASP A 32 -12.20 9.31 -23.43
N ILE A 33 -13.06 8.30 -23.58
CA ILE A 33 -13.84 7.72 -22.48
C ILE A 33 -12.90 7.21 -21.39
N LYS A 34 -11.91 6.38 -21.76
CA LYS A 34 -10.91 5.84 -20.84
C LYS A 34 -10.17 6.95 -20.10
N ARG A 35 -9.77 8.01 -20.79
CA ARG A 35 -9.11 9.19 -20.20
C ARG A 35 -10.02 9.92 -19.21
N LYS A 36 -11.30 10.14 -19.55
CA LYS A 36 -12.29 10.78 -18.66
C LYS A 36 -12.50 9.97 -17.39
N ILE A 37 -12.68 8.65 -17.52
CA ILE A 37 -12.82 7.73 -16.37
C ILE A 37 -11.57 7.77 -15.49
N ASN A 38 -10.38 7.62 -16.08
CA ASN A 38 -9.12 7.66 -15.32
C ASN A 38 -8.91 8.99 -14.61
N LYS A 39 -9.29 10.12 -15.23
CA LYS A 39 -9.25 11.44 -14.60
C LYS A 39 -10.20 11.53 -13.41
N ALA A 40 -11.44 11.03 -13.55
CA ALA A 40 -12.41 11.00 -12.47
C ALA A 40 -11.93 10.15 -11.28
N ILE A 41 -11.42 8.94 -11.55
CA ILE A 41 -10.84 8.05 -10.52
C ILE A 41 -9.66 8.73 -9.83
N LYS A 42 -8.75 9.36 -10.59
CA LYS A 42 -7.61 10.07 -10.02
C LYS A 42 -8.06 11.20 -9.09
N ASN A 43 -9.02 12.02 -9.52
CA ASN A 43 -9.54 13.13 -8.70
C ASN A 43 -10.21 12.63 -7.43
N TYR A 44 -11.01 11.57 -7.53
CA TYR A 44 -11.62 10.90 -6.38
C TYR A 44 -10.54 10.40 -5.40
N ASN A 45 -9.53 9.68 -5.88
CA ASN A 45 -8.44 9.17 -5.05
C ASN A 45 -7.64 10.29 -4.40
N VAL A 46 -7.35 11.38 -5.11
CA VAL A 46 -6.68 12.57 -4.54
C VAL A 46 -7.48 13.15 -3.38
N THR A 47 -8.79 13.33 -3.58
CA THR A 47 -9.70 13.85 -2.55
C THR A 47 -9.77 12.91 -1.34
N GLN A 48 -9.83 11.60 -1.58
CA GLN A 48 -9.86 10.60 -0.51
C GLN A 48 -8.55 10.47 0.23
N ALA A 49 -7.42 10.77 -0.42
CA ALA A 49 -6.09 10.64 0.18
C ALA A 49 -5.69 11.84 1.02
N THR A 50 -6.33 13.01 0.83
CA THR A 50 -5.97 14.25 1.53
C THR A 50 -5.96 14.02 3.05
N GLY A 51 -4.83 14.33 3.69
CA GLY A 51 -4.63 14.15 5.13
C GLY A 51 -4.37 12.71 5.60
N LYS A 52 -4.29 11.73 4.69
CA LYS A 52 -4.01 10.32 5.03
C LYS A 52 -2.55 9.96 4.74
N SER A 53 -2.00 9.02 5.52
CA SER A 53 -0.61 8.55 5.38
C SER A 53 -0.29 7.94 4.01
N TRP A 54 -1.30 7.37 3.35
CA TRP A 54 -1.15 6.74 2.03
C TRP A 54 -1.23 7.72 0.84
N SER A 55 -1.39 9.03 1.10
CA SER A 55 -1.33 10.06 0.04
C SER A 55 -0.02 10.05 -0.74
N VAL A 56 1.08 9.59 -0.13
CA VAL A 56 2.38 9.40 -0.79
C VAL A 56 2.32 8.53 -2.05
N LEU A 57 1.36 7.59 -2.13
CA LEU A 57 1.19 6.72 -3.30
C LEU A 57 0.71 7.46 -4.55
N LEU A 58 0.14 8.66 -4.38
CA LEU A 58 -0.26 9.51 -5.51
C LEU A 58 0.96 10.10 -6.23
N SER A 59 2.03 10.39 -5.49
CA SER A 59 3.27 10.98 -6.01
C SER A 59 4.30 9.91 -6.38
N ASN A 60 4.33 8.81 -5.64
CA ASN A 60 5.26 7.71 -5.84
C ASN A 60 4.50 6.37 -5.99
N PRO A 61 3.88 6.13 -7.15
CA PRO A 61 3.12 4.91 -7.39
C PRO A 61 4.05 3.70 -7.48
N ILE A 62 3.62 2.59 -6.87
CA ILE A 62 4.33 1.32 -6.98
C ILE A 62 4.02 0.70 -8.35
N PRO A 63 5.01 0.27 -9.14
CA PRO A 63 4.76 -0.35 -10.44
C PRO A 63 3.86 -1.60 -10.32
N GLY A 64 2.86 -1.68 -11.20
CA GLY A 64 1.86 -2.76 -11.18
C GLY A 64 2.37 -4.11 -11.71
N ASN A 65 3.56 -4.15 -12.31
CA ASN A 65 4.20 -5.34 -12.87
C ASN A 65 5.11 -6.09 -11.87
N LEU A 66 5.18 -5.63 -10.61
CA LEU A 66 5.99 -6.27 -9.57
C LEU A 66 5.29 -7.49 -8.97
N LEU A 67 6.09 -8.43 -8.46
CA LEU A 67 5.58 -9.57 -7.70
C LEU A 67 4.80 -9.09 -6.47
N ARG A 68 3.73 -9.81 -6.12
CA ARG A 68 2.84 -9.45 -4.99
C ARG A 68 3.61 -9.19 -3.69
N GLN A 69 4.62 -10.00 -3.38
CA GLN A 69 5.43 -9.84 -2.16
C GLN A 69 6.24 -8.53 -2.15
N VAL A 70 6.73 -8.11 -3.30
CA VAL A 70 7.48 -6.87 -3.49
C VAL A 70 6.55 -5.67 -3.37
N THR A 71 5.42 -5.72 -4.07
CA THR A 71 4.38 -4.67 -4.00
C THR A 71 3.86 -4.51 -2.58
N THR A 72 3.60 -5.61 -1.88
CA THR A 72 3.09 -5.57 -0.49
C THR A 72 4.10 -4.95 0.46
N ALA A 73 5.38 -5.32 0.37
CA ALA A 73 6.42 -4.74 1.21
C ALA A 73 6.57 -3.23 0.96
N ASN A 74 6.68 -2.83 -0.31
CA ASN A 74 6.80 -1.42 -0.67
C ASN A 74 5.57 -0.60 -0.28
N PHE A 75 4.36 -1.16 -0.43
CA PHE A 75 3.14 -0.50 0.03
C PHE A 75 3.16 -0.24 1.53
N ARG A 76 3.52 -1.24 2.34
CA ARG A 76 3.59 -1.10 3.80
C ARG A 76 4.67 -0.12 4.25
N LEU A 77 5.82 -0.13 3.59
CA LEU A 77 6.92 0.81 3.84
C LEU A 77 6.51 2.24 3.47
N LEU A 78 5.95 2.46 2.29
CA LEU A 78 5.58 3.79 1.82
C LEU A 78 4.45 4.41 2.65
N THR A 79 3.42 3.63 2.98
CA THR A 79 2.24 4.12 3.72
C THR A 79 2.45 4.23 5.23
N SER A 80 3.69 4.03 5.69
CA SER A 80 4.10 4.02 7.11
C SER A 80 3.22 3.14 8.01
N HIS A 81 2.62 2.10 7.43
CA HIS A 81 1.66 1.24 8.11
C HIS A 81 2.33 0.08 8.87
N ASP A 82 3.63 -0.14 8.68
CA ASP A 82 4.35 -1.23 9.34
C ASP A 82 4.93 -0.79 10.69
N TYR A 83 4.12 -0.95 11.73
CA TYR A 83 4.54 -0.90 13.12
C TYR A 83 4.73 -2.32 13.65
N LEU A 84 5.53 -3.15 12.99
CA LEU A 84 5.59 -4.57 13.36
C LEU A 84 5.91 -4.76 14.85
N GLN A 85 7.00 -4.17 15.32
CA GLN A 85 7.42 -4.30 16.71
C GLN A 85 6.46 -3.58 17.67
N GLY A 86 6.00 -2.38 17.32
CA GLY A 86 5.00 -1.66 18.11
C GLY A 86 3.67 -2.40 18.22
N HIS A 87 3.28 -3.15 17.19
CA HIS A 87 2.12 -4.03 17.24
C HIS A 87 2.37 -5.22 18.14
N LEU A 88 3.53 -5.88 18.03
CA LEU A 88 3.93 -6.99 18.90
C LEU A 88 3.99 -6.58 20.38
N TYR A 89 4.49 -5.38 20.67
CA TYR A 89 4.51 -4.80 22.01
C TYR A 89 3.09 -4.58 22.54
N ARG A 90 2.21 -3.96 21.75
CA ARG A 90 0.81 -3.72 22.15
C ARG A 90 0.03 -4.99 22.46
N ILE A 91 0.32 -6.10 21.79
CA ILE A 91 -0.31 -7.40 22.06
C ILE A 91 0.43 -8.25 23.11
N GLY A 92 1.47 -7.69 23.75
CA GLY A 92 2.23 -8.35 24.82
C GLY A 92 3.14 -9.47 24.37
N ILE A 93 3.45 -9.57 23.07
CA ILE A 93 4.39 -10.57 22.52
C ILE A 93 5.84 -10.07 22.62
N SER A 94 6.05 -8.77 22.42
CA SER A 94 7.38 -8.15 22.57
C SER A 94 7.48 -7.40 23.90
N PRO A 95 8.63 -7.47 24.60
CA PRO A 95 8.86 -6.68 25.81
C PRO A 95 9.10 -5.19 25.54
N SER A 96 9.49 -4.81 24.32
CA SER A 96 9.73 -3.41 23.93
C SER A 96 9.30 -3.11 22.49
N THR A 97 9.20 -1.82 22.18
CA THR A 97 8.95 -1.31 20.83
C THR A 97 10.21 -1.17 19.97
N ASP A 98 11.37 -1.40 20.57
CA ASP A 98 12.67 -1.16 19.95
C ASP A 98 13.03 -2.31 19.01
N CYS A 99 13.85 -2.00 18.02
CA CYS A 99 14.33 -2.99 17.07
C CYS A 99 15.06 -4.12 17.82
N PRO A 100 14.57 -5.37 17.76
CA PRO A 100 15.23 -6.49 18.42
C PRO A 100 16.45 -6.98 17.62
N LEU A 101 16.70 -6.40 16.44
CA LEU A 101 17.77 -6.82 15.54
C LEU A 101 19.05 -6.00 15.72
N CYS A 102 18.94 -4.70 16.01
CA CYS A 102 20.09 -3.85 16.28
C CYS A 102 20.17 -3.49 17.76
N SER A 103 21.39 -3.31 18.26
CA SER A 103 21.63 -2.93 19.67
C SER A 103 21.49 -1.43 19.92
N GLU A 104 20.94 -0.68 18.97
CA GLU A 104 20.90 0.79 18.99
C GLU A 104 19.69 1.34 19.74
N GLY A 105 18.76 0.49 20.19
CA GLY A 105 17.54 0.93 20.88
C GLY A 105 16.58 1.74 19.99
N ASN A 106 16.78 1.72 18.68
CA ASN A 106 15.96 2.48 17.74
C ASN A 106 14.58 1.84 17.58
N PHE A 107 13.53 2.67 17.59
CA PHE A 107 12.17 2.22 17.33
C PHE A 107 12.06 1.57 15.94
N MET A 108 11.51 0.36 15.86
CA MET A 108 11.34 -0.39 14.62
C MET A 108 10.15 0.15 13.81
N CYS A 109 10.34 1.33 13.20
CA CYS A 109 9.39 1.95 12.28
C CYS A 109 9.59 1.46 10.84
N PHE A 110 8.71 1.91 9.95
CA PHE A 110 8.77 1.63 8.51
C PHE A 110 10.11 2.00 7.85
N ASN A 111 10.83 3.02 8.34
CA ASN A 111 12.12 3.42 7.78
C ASN A 111 13.31 2.63 8.36
N HIS A 112 13.17 2.09 9.58
CA HIS A 112 14.28 1.45 10.27
C HIS A 112 14.87 0.25 9.50
N PRO A 113 14.08 -0.65 8.85
CA PRO A 113 14.64 -1.73 8.04
C PRO A 113 15.63 -1.28 6.95
N LEU A 114 15.50 -0.03 6.46
CA LEU A 114 16.34 0.51 5.41
C LEU A 114 17.70 1.01 5.92
N SER A 115 17.79 1.37 7.20
CA SER A 115 19.01 1.87 7.85
C SER A 115 19.58 0.93 8.91
N CYS A 116 18.87 -0.15 9.26
CA CYS A 116 19.24 -1.09 10.30
C CYS A 116 20.60 -1.74 10.01
N SER A 117 21.55 -1.56 10.94
CA SER A 117 22.89 -2.15 10.88
C SER A 117 22.84 -3.68 10.75
N ALA A 118 21.88 -4.33 11.41
CA ALA A 118 21.70 -5.79 11.38
C ALA A 118 21.13 -6.35 10.06
N LEU A 119 20.73 -5.48 9.12
CA LEU A 119 20.20 -5.86 7.80
C LEU A 119 21.11 -5.40 6.65
N ARG A 120 22.26 -4.77 6.96
CA ARG A 120 23.18 -4.17 5.99
C ARG A 120 23.69 -5.17 4.95
N ASP A 121 23.83 -6.44 5.30
CA ASP A 121 24.31 -7.52 4.42
C ASP A 121 23.34 -7.91 3.29
N LYS A 122 22.11 -7.38 3.27
CA LYS A 122 21.08 -7.71 2.29
C LYS A 122 20.86 -6.64 1.23
N HIS A 123 21.68 -5.58 1.22
CA HIS A 123 21.51 -4.46 0.30
C HIS A 123 21.99 -4.82 -1.11
N PHE A 124 21.07 -5.03 -2.06
CA PHE A 124 21.41 -5.22 -3.48
C PHE A 124 21.11 -3.93 -4.27
N ILE A 125 22.03 -3.52 -5.16
CA ILE A 125 21.95 -2.26 -5.92
C ILE A 125 21.01 -2.36 -7.16
N VAL A 126 20.56 -3.57 -7.52
CA VAL A 126 19.96 -3.85 -8.84
C VAL A 126 18.55 -3.25 -9.03
N ASP A 127 17.72 -3.16 -7.98
CA ASP A 127 16.38 -2.55 -8.04
C ASP A 127 15.92 -2.06 -6.65
N ILE A 128 15.44 -0.81 -6.56
CA ILE A 128 15.06 -0.19 -5.28
C ILE A 128 13.85 -0.86 -4.62
N PHE A 129 12.88 -1.34 -5.40
CA PHE A 129 11.69 -2.02 -4.89
C PHE A 129 12.03 -3.43 -4.39
N LEU A 130 12.85 -4.17 -5.13
CA LEU A 130 13.33 -5.49 -4.72
C LEU A 130 14.15 -5.40 -3.43
N ASN A 131 15.11 -4.48 -3.39
CA ASN A 131 15.97 -4.29 -2.21
C ASN A 131 15.15 -3.91 -0.96
N ARG A 132 14.21 -2.97 -1.09
CA ARG A 132 13.27 -2.62 0.00
C ARG A 132 12.46 -3.82 0.47
N ALA A 133 11.96 -4.62 -0.46
CA ALA A 133 11.19 -5.81 -0.14
C ALA A 133 12.04 -6.87 0.58
N ASP A 134 13.27 -7.09 0.13
CA ASP A 134 14.18 -8.06 0.73
C ASP A 134 14.56 -7.68 2.17
N LEU A 135 14.92 -6.40 2.40
CA LEU A 135 15.18 -5.88 3.74
C LEU A 135 13.96 -6.03 4.64
N TYR A 136 12.78 -5.64 4.15
CA TYR A 136 11.52 -5.78 4.86
C TYR A 136 11.25 -7.23 5.27
N TRP A 137 11.29 -8.18 4.32
CA TRP A 137 11.00 -9.58 4.64
C TRP A 137 12.10 -10.24 5.47
N ALA A 138 13.37 -9.83 5.29
CA ALA A 138 14.47 -10.29 6.12
C ALA A 138 14.28 -9.86 7.58
N ALA A 139 13.88 -8.60 7.82
CA ALA A 139 13.57 -8.11 9.16
C ALA A 139 12.49 -8.97 9.84
N ARG A 140 11.38 -9.24 9.14
CA ARG A 140 10.28 -10.06 9.67
C ARG A 140 10.71 -11.47 10.01
N ARG A 141 11.50 -12.11 9.14
CA ARG A 141 12.04 -13.45 9.38
C ARG A 141 12.95 -13.48 10.60
N LYS A 142 13.84 -12.50 10.76
CA LYS A 142 14.74 -12.43 11.93
C LYS A 142 13.95 -12.19 13.23
N ILE A 143 12.95 -11.30 13.21
CA ILE A 143 12.06 -11.05 14.37
C ILE A 143 11.28 -12.32 14.76
N LEU A 144 10.75 -13.05 13.77
CA LEU A 144 10.06 -14.33 13.98
C LEU A 144 10.97 -15.35 14.68
N VAL A 145 12.21 -15.51 14.21
CA VAL A 145 13.17 -16.41 14.83
C VAL A 145 13.49 -15.96 16.25
N PHE A 146 13.73 -14.66 16.47
CA PHE A 146 14.01 -14.10 17.78
C PHE A 146 12.87 -14.34 18.79
N THR A 147 11.63 -14.11 18.37
CA THR A 147 10.44 -14.32 19.22
C THR A 147 10.16 -15.80 19.52
N LEU A 148 10.46 -16.72 18.59
CA LEU A 148 10.37 -18.16 18.82
C LEU A 148 11.45 -18.66 19.79
N PHE A 149 12.67 -18.13 19.69
CA PHE A 149 13.80 -18.52 20.54
C PHE A 149 13.62 -18.03 21.98
N MET A 150 13.00 -16.85 22.17
CA MET A 150 12.71 -16.25 23.49
C MET A 150 11.54 -16.90 24.24
N GLY A 151 10.94 -17.99 23.74
CA GLY A 151 9.97 -18.78 24.51
C GLY A 151 8.64 -18.07 24.83
N VAL A 152 8.23 -17.07 24.05
CA VAL A 152 6.99 -16.31 24.30
C VAL A 152 5.76 -17.22 24.18
N ARG A 153 5.02 -17.40 25.29
CA ARG A 153 3.82 -18.25 25.38
C ARG A 153 2.66 -17.65 24.56
N GLY A 154 2.37 -18.21 23.38
CA GLY A 154 1.22 -17.76 22.56
C GLY A 154 1.17 -18.33 21.14
N LYS A 155 1.47 -19.62 20.96
CA LYS A 155 1.90 -20.19 19.66
C LYS A 155 0.83 -20.35 18.56
N LYS A 156 -0.47 -20.15 18.81
CA LYS A 156 -1.52 -20.60 17.85
C LYS A 156 -2.13 -19.52 16.95
N ARG A 157 -1.92 -18.23 17.19
CA ARG A 157 -2.60 -17.15 16.44
C ARG A 157 -1.68 -16.32 15.53
N PHE A 158 -0.37 -16.55 15.57
CA PHE A 158 0.63 -15.69 14.92
C PHE A 158 0.71 -15.89 13.40
N MET A 159 0.61 -17.12 12.89
CA MET A 159 0.84 -17.41 11.46
C MET A 159 -0.28 -16.90 10.52
N LYS A 160 -1.46 -16.56 11.03
CA LYS A 160 -2.58 -16.12 10.16
C LYS A 160 -2.44 -14.66 9.68
N TRP A 161 -1.47 -13.92 10.21
CA TRP A 161 -1.27 -12.49 9.95
C TRP A 161 0.05 -12.17 9.23
N PHE A 162 0.84 -13.19 8.87
CA PHE A 162 2.16 -13.05 8.21
C PHE A 162 2.15 -13.58 6.78
#